data_AF-A0A812X9P7-F1
#
_entry.id   AF-A0A812X9P7-F1
#
_cell.length_a   1.000
_cell.length_b   1.000
_cell.length_c   1.000
_cell.angle_alpha   90.00
_cell.angle_beta   90.00
_cell.angle_gamma   90.00
#
_symmetry.space_group_name_H-M   'P 1'
#
loop_
_entity.id
_entity.type
_entity.pdbx_description
1 polymer ?
#
loop_
_entity_poly.entity_id
_entity_poly.type
_entity_poly.pdbx_seq_one_letter_code
_entity_poly.pdbx_strand_id
1 'polypeptide(L)'
;MAVELNMPRCIYAEQLEEWLLLEAFSRLWQEQGKGHLPITHSLAVRNDLLHSASHLLDAESSRELHRYAEQLQDLLPATAARMFPRPLTSPSSCSNAEILANQFLQQGSGSLWTAVRQIAQNLPFQASSRLLGDKHLHFTVGAYGHRQYVGLLKLTRSHQAVCKMMNALIALINPGQIWTTVVINVNFDAQVHADVNNASFESLLVGLSQLWVQDDTGRTYQEHKGCLLRGRLHHVSGAAILLKAGTVLHSVQAWTGGDRITMVAYAIGQHAHIKPEDRDFLTQLGFGLPGAPSPFYPLPELPA
;
A
#
# COMPACT_ATOMS: atom_id res chain seq x y z
N MET A 1 19.84 -7.00 -5.76
CA MET A 1 19.24 -6.16 -6.81
C MET A 1 17.73 -6.16 -6.60
N ALA A 2 17.06 -5.03 -6.78
CA ALA A 2 15.60 -4.97 -6.72
C ALA A 2 14.98 -5.48 -8.04
N VAL A 3 13.80 -6.09 -7.95
CA VAL A 3 13.02 -6.58 -9.08
C VAL A 3 11.73 -5.79 -9.15
N GLU A 4 11.42 -5.26 -10.33
CA GLU A 4 10.16 -4.58 -10.59
C GLU A 4 9.13 -5.59 -11.10
N LEU A 5 7.95 -5.57 -10.49
CA LEU A 5 6.82 -6.38 -10.87
C LEU A 5 5.79 -5.49 -11.58
N ASN A 6 5.30 -5.99 -12.73
CA ASN A 6 4.15 -5.40 -13.37
C ASN A 6 2.92 -5.59 -12.48
N MET A 7 2.16 -4.52 -12.27
CA MET A 7 0.89 -4.62 -11.56
C MET A 7 -0.09 -5.50 -12.35
N PRO A 8 -0.90 -6.33 -11.67
CA PRO A 8 -2.03 -7.01 -12.30
C PRO A 8 -2.89 -6.02 -13.09
N ARG A 9 -3.34 -6.41 -14.30
CA ARG A 9 -4.07 -5.51 -15.22
C ARG A 9 -5.23 -4.77 -14.57
N CYS A 10 -5.98 -5.48 -13.72
CA CYS A 10 -7.09 -4.93 -12.94
C CYS A 10 -6.65 -3.77 -12.04
N ILE A 11 -5.54 -3.94 -11.31
CA ILE A 11 -5.02 -2.89 -10.41
C ILE A 11 -4.41 -1.76 -11.22
N TYR A 12 -3.69 -2.07 -12.31
CA TYR A 12 -3.05 -1.06 -13.14
C TYR A 12 -4.08 -0.11 -13.78
N ALA A 13 -5.18 -0.64 -14.32
CA ALA A 13 -6.24 0.17 -14.91
C ALA A 13 -6.85 1.15 -13.89
N GLU A 14 -7.15 0.67 -12.68
CA GLU A 14 -7.71 1.49 -11.60
C GLU A 14 -6.70 2.53 -11.11
N GLN A 15 -5.43 2.16 -10.95
CA GLN A 15 -4.35 3.10 -10.60
C GLN A 15 -4.19 4.21 -11.63
N LEU A 16 -4.25 3.85 -12.92
CA LEU A 16 -4.11 4.80 -14.02
C LEU A 16 -5.30 5.76 -14.06
N GLU A 17 -6.54 5.26 -13.92
CA GLU A 17 -7.74 6.09 -13.86
C GLU A 17 -7.65 7.11 -12.71
N GLU A 18 -7.37 6.63 -11.50
CA GLU A 18 -7.29 7.48 -10.30
C GLU A 18 -6.19 8.52 -10.40
N TRP A 19 -5.04 8.16 -10.97
CA TRP A 19 -3.94 9.09 -11.21
C TRP A 19 -4.33 10.18 -12.23
N LEU A 20 -4.92 9.79 -13.36
CA LEU A 20 -5.37 10.72 -14.40
C LEU A 20 -6.44 11.69 -13.86
N LEU A 21 -7.38 11.19 -13.05
CA LEU A 21 -8.40 12.02 -12.41
C LEU A 21 -7.83 12.97 -11.37
N LEU A 22 -6.91 12.52 -10.52
CA LEU A 22 -6.25 13.36 -9.53
C LEU A 22 -5.44 14.48 -10.19
N GLU A 23 -4.72 14.16 -11.27
CA GLU A 23 -3.95 15.15 -12.04
C GLU A 23 -4.88 16.19 -12.70
N ALA A 24 -5.96 15.74 -13.34
CA ALA A 24 -6.95 16.64 -13.94
C ALA A 24 -7.61 17.55 -12.89
N PHE A 25 -8.01 16.98 -11.75
CA PHE A 25 -8.55 17.76 -10.64
C PHE A 25 -7.52 18.78 -10.11
N SER A 26 -6.26 18.39 -9.95
CA SER A 26 -5.21 19.30 -9.47
C SER A 26 -5.02 20.49 -10.40
N ARG A 27 -5.08 20.28 -11.71
CA ARG A 27 -4.95 21.35 -12.71
C ARG A 27 -6.13 22.31 -12.68
N LEU A 28 -7.37 21.79 -12.72
CA LEU A 28 -8.58 22.62 -12.63
C LEU A 28 -8.63 23.43 -11.32
N TRP A 29 -8.16 22.85 -10.22
CA TRP A 29 -8.04 23.54 -8.94
C TRP A 29 -7.04 24.70 -9.01
N GLN A 30 -5.87 24.48 -9.62
CA GLN A 30 -4.83 25.50 -9.80
C GLN A 30 -5.26 26.62 -10.77
N GLU A 31 -5.98 26.30 -11.84
CA GLU A 31 -6.50 27.26 -12.81
C GLU A 31 -7.48 28.25 -12.19
N GLN A 32 -8.20 27.84 -11.13
CA GLN A 32 -9.03 28.72 -10.31
C GLN A 32 -8.22 29.60 -9.33
N GLY A 33 -6.89 29.68 -9.51
CA GLY A 33 -5.99 30.45 -8.66
C GLY A 33 -5.79 29.85 -7.26
N LYS A 34 -6.18 28.59 -7.06
CA LYS A 34 -5.99 27.89 -5.79
C LYS A 34 -4.60 27.24 -5.77
N GLY A 35 -4.06 27.01 -4.58
CA GLY A 35 -2.75 26.39 -4.41
C GLY A 35 -2.76 24.89 -4.76
N HIS A 36 -1.93 24.11 -4.07
CA HIS A 36 -2.00 22.65 -4.20
C HIS A 36 -3.28 22.09 -3.60
N LEU A 37 -3.79 20.99 -4.17
CA LEU A 37 -4.91 20.25 -3.60
C LEU A 37 -4.57 19.78 -2.17
N PRO A 38 -5.56 19.76 -1.25
CA PRO A 38 -5.35 19.19 0.07
C PRO A 38 -4.88 17.75 -0.04
N ILE A 39 -3.89 17.43 0.79
CA ILE A 39 -3.10 16.22 0.59
C ILE A 39 -3.89 14.92 0.84
N THR A 40 -4.98 15.03 1.60
CA THR A 40 -5.98 13.99 1.86
C THR A 40 -6.56 13.33 0.60
N HIS A 41 -6.50 14.00 -0.55
CA HIS A 41 -6.98 13.47 -1.83
C HIS A 41 -6.02 12.45 -2.47
N SER A 42 -4.79 12.30 -1.97
CA SER A 42 -3.80 11.35 -2.51
C SER A 42 -4.22 9.87 -2.33
N LEU A 43 -5.17 9.60 -1.42
CA LEU A 43 -5.84 8.29 -1.27
C LEU A 43 -7.22 8.20 -1.88
N ALA A 44 -7.78 9.32 -2.36
CA ALA A 44 -9.15 9.34 -2.85
C ALA A 44 -9.28 8.40 -4.06
N VAL A 45 -10.30 7.56 -3.99
CA VAL A 45 -10.70 6.73 -5.13
C VAL A 45 -11.56 7.55 -6.07
N ARG A 46 -11.82 7.03 -7.27
CA ARG A 46 -12.61 7.70 -8.32
C ARG A 46 -13.81 8.50 -7.79
N ASN A 47 -14.71 7.85 -7.05
CA ASN A 47 -15.94 8.50 -6.59
C ASN A 47 -15.69 9.56 -5.52
N ASP A 48 -14.67 9.39 -4.67
CA ASP A 48 -14.30 10.38 -3.68
C ASP A 48 -13.68 11.61 -4.34
N LEU A 49 -12.86 11.42 -5.38
CA LEU A 49 -12.30 12.51 -6.19
C LEU A 49 -13.41 13.33 -6.86
N LEU A 50 -14.37 12.66 -7.50
CA LEU A 50 -15.50 13.32 -8.17
C LEU A 50 -16.42 14.03 -7.17
N HIS A 51 -16.71 13.38 -6.04
CA HIS A 51 -17.49 13.99 -4.97
C HIS A 51 -16.78 15.25 -4.43
N SER A 52 -15.50 15.15 -4.07
CA SER A 52 -14.71 16.31 -3.63
C SER A 52 -14.71 17.43 -4.68
N ALA A 53 -14.47 17.10 -5.94
CA ALA A 53 -14.46 18.08 -7.03
C ALA A 53 -15.82 18.79 -7.19
N SER A 54 -16.94 18.08 -6.96
CA SER A 54 -18.27 18.67 -7.02
C SER A 54 -18.52 19.75 -5.95
N HIS A 55 -17.83 19.67 -4.81
CA HIS A 55 -17.92 20.66 -3.73
C HIS A 55 -16.84 21.74 -3.81
N LEU A 56 -15.71 21.42 -4.43
CA LEU A 56 -14.49 22.22 -4.39
C LEU A 56 -14.26 23.06 -5.65
N LEU A 57 -14.63 22.57 -6.83
CA LEU A 57 -14.51 23.31 -8.09
C LEU A 57 -15.77 24.13 -8.38
N ASP A 58 -15.65 25.12 -9.26
CA ASP A 58 -16.84 25.74 -9.85
C ASP A 58 -17.64 24.75 -10.72
N ALA A 59 -18.88 25.12 -11.05
CA ALA A 59 -19.81 24.24 -11.76
C ALA A 59 -19.36 23.88 -13.21
N GLU A 60 -18.53 24.70 -13.85
CA GLU A 60 -18.01 24.40 -15.20
C GLU A 60 -16.86 23.40 -15.11
N SER A 61 -15.86 23.69 -14.29
CA SER A 61 -14.71 22.82 -14.04
C SER A 61 -15.13 21.46 -13.49
N SER A 62 -16.11 21.44 -12.57
CA SER A 62 -16.67 20.19 -12.04
C SER A 62 -17.31 19.35 -13.15
N ARG A 63 -18.11 19.95 -14.05
CA ARG A 63 -18.72 19.24 -15.19
C ARG A 63 -17.66 18.73 -16.17
N GLU A 64 -16.59 19.48 -16.39
CA GLU A 64 -15.47 19.04 -17.23
C GLU A 64 -14.78 17.81 -16.66
N LEU A 65 -14.47 17.79 -15.35
CA LEU A 65 -13.87 16.64 -14.70
C LEU A 65 -14.78 15.39 -14.74
N HIS A 66 -16.09 15.56 -14.53
CA HIS A 66 -17.04 14.45 -14.62
C HIS A 66 -17.09 13.87 -16.04
N ARG A 67 -17.11 14.72 -17.07
CA ARG A 67 -17.04 14.28 -18.48
C ARG A 67 -15.75 13.52 -18.77
N TYR A 68 -14.62 14.00 -18.24
CA TYR A 68 -13.34 13.32 -18.39
C TYR A 68 -13.35 11.94 -17.72
N ALA A 69 -13.96 11.82 -16.54
CA ALA A 69 -14.12 10.53 -15.86
C ALA A 69 -14.99 9.53 -16.63
N GLU A 70 -16.04 9.99 -17.31
CA GLU A 70 -16.84 9.15 -18.21
C GLU A 70 -16.01 8.68 -19.42
N GLN A 71 -15.23 9.57 -20.02
CA GLN A 71 -14.34 9.20 -21.14
C GLN A 71 -13.27 8.18 -20.73
N LEU A 72 -12.70 8.33 -19.53
CA LEU A 72 -11.73 7.36 -19.01
C LEU A 72 -12.36 5.99 -18.80
N GLN A 73 -13.60 5.93 -18.32
CA GLN A 73 -14.34 4.68 -18.15
C GLN A 73 -14.56 3.93 -19.48
N ASP A 74 -14.76 4.66 -20.59
CA ASP A 74 -14.92 4.06 -21.92
C ASP A 74 -13.58 3.62 -22.55
N LEU A 75 -12.48 4.31 -22.22
CA LEU A 75 -11.16 4.07 -22.81
C LEU A 75 -10.32 3.04 -22.03
N LEU A 76 -10.51 2.95 -20.72
CA LEU A 76 -9.78 2.03 -19.87
C LEU A 76 -10.47 0.65 -19.85
N PRO A 77 -9.70 -0.45 -19.78
CA PRO A 77 -10.29 -1.78 -19.73
C PRO A 77 -11.21 -1.93 -18.51
N ALA A 78 -12.42 -2.44 -18.72
CA ALA A 78 -13.29 -2.81 -17.62
C ALA A 78 -12.62 -3.87 -16.74
N THR A 79 -12.61 -3.62 -15.44
CA THR A 79 -12.01 -4.51 -14.47
C THR A 79 -13.06 -5.43 -13.88
N ALA A 80 -12.94 -6.74 -14.10
CA ALA A 80 -13.82 -7.73 -13.49
C ALA A 80 -13.74 -7.67 -11.96
N ALA A 81 -14.89 -7.70 -11.30
CA ALA A 81 -14.96 -7.78 -9.86
C ALA A 81 -14.29 -9.08 -9.38
N ARG A 82 -13.52 -8.99 -8.29
CA ARG A 82 -12.88 -10.15 -7.67
C ARG A 82 -13.58 -10.52 -6.39
N MET A 83 -13.66 -11.81 -6.11
CA MET A 83 -14.13 -12.27 -4.81
C MET A 83 -13.20 -11.74 -3.71
N PHE A 84 -13.78 -11.22 -2.64
CA PHE A 84 -13.06 -10.88 -1.43
C PHE A 84 -12.93 -12.11 -0.52
N PRO A 85 -11.98 -12.10 0.43
CA PRO A 85 -11.87 -13.17 1.42
C PRO A 85 -13.15 -13.31 2.24
N ARG A 86 -13.39 -14.50 2.81
CA ARG A 86 -14.54 -14.70 3.70
C ARG A 86 -14.44 -13.82 4.95
N PRO A 87 -15.54 -13.18 5.38
CA PRO A 87 -15.54 -12.37 6.60
C PRO A 87 -15.22 -13.22 7.84
N LEU A 88 -14.65 -12.56 8.84
CA LEU A 88 -14.53 -13.11 10.19
C LEU A 88 -15.62 -12.50 11.08
N THR A 89 -15.90 -13.12 12.22
CA THR A 89 -16.76 -12.51 13.24
C THR A 89 -16.11 -11.22 13.75
N SER A 90 -16.79 -10.10 13.58
CA SER A 90 -16.29 -8.79 14.00
C SER A 90 -16.20 -8.68 15.53
N PRO A 91 -15.13 -8.10 16.09
CA PRO A 91 -15.04 -7.83 17.52
C PRO A 91 -16.02 -6.72 17.95
N SER A 92 -16.39 -6.70 19.23
CA SER A 92 -17.44 -5.83 19.80
C SER A 92 -17.13 -4.33 19.76
N SER A 93 -15.87 -3.95 19.60
CA SER A 93 -15.41 -2.56 19.41
C SER A 93 -14.43 -2.54 18.24
N CYS A 94 -14.80 -1.84 17.16
CA CYS A 94 -14.05 -1.79 15.92
C CYS A 94 -13.73 -0.33 15.57
N SER A 95 -12.54 -0.09 15.00
CA SER A 95 -12.19 1.19 14.36
C SER A 95 -13.01 1.37 13.08
N ASN A 96 -13.11 2.60 12.56
CA ASN A 96 -13.79 2.88 11.28
C ASN A 96 -13.18 2.04 10.13
N ALA A 97 -11.86 1.89 10.10
CA ALA A 97 -11.17 1.05 9.12
C ALA A 97 -11.59 -0.41 9.21
N GLU A 98 -11.72 -0.97 10.43
CA GLU A 98 -12.12 -2.36 10.63
C GLU A 98 -13.60 -2.58 10.29
N ILE A 99 -14.47 -1.61 10.60
CA ILE A 99 -15.89 -1.65 10.20
C ILE A 99 -16.01 -1.65 8.67
N LEU A 100 -15.33 -0.72 8.00
CA LEU A 100 -15.34 -0.61 6.55
C LEU A 100 -14.76 -1.87 5.87
N ALA A 101 -13.65 -2.40 6.40
CA ALA A 101 -13.08 -3.64 5.89
C ALA A 101 -14.05 -4.83 6.04
N ASN A 102 -14.77 -4.93 7.17
CA ASN A 102 -15.79 -5.96 7.35
C ASN A 102 -16.97 -5.79 6.37
N GLN A 103 -17.40 -4.57 6.09
CA GLN A 103 -18.44 -4.30 5.10
C GLN A 103 -18.02 -4.79 3.70
N PHE A 104 -16.79 -4.53 3.28
CA PHE A 104 -16.28 -5.09 2.03
C PHE A 104 -16.26 -6.61 2.05
N LEU A 105 -15.73 -7.24 3.10
CA LEU A 105 -15.73 -8.71 3.20
C LEU A 105 -17.15 -9.30 3.16
N GLN A 106 -18.15 -8.62 3.72
CA GLN A 106 -19.56 -9.02 3.67
C GLN A 106 -20.19 -8.82 2.28
N GLN A 107 -19.81 -7.76 1.56
CA GLN A 107 -20.18 -7.55 0.15
C GLN A 107 -19.63 -8.69 -0.73
N GLY A 108 -18.49 -9.26 -0.36
CA GLY A 108 -17.96 -10.51 -0.91
C GLY A 108 -17.29 -10.40 -2.29
N SER A 109 -17.43 -9.28 -2.99
CA SER A 109 -16.68 -9.01 -4.22
C SER A 109 -16.56 -7.51 -4.55
N GLY A 110 -15.53 -7.17 -5.33
CA GLY A 110 -15.28 -5.82 -5.83
C GLY A 110 -13.82 -5.60 -6.24
N SER A 111 -13.41 -4.33 -6.30
CA SER A 111 -12.02 -3.92 -6.51
C SER A 111 -11.23 -4.00 -5.20
N LEU A 112 -10.22 -4.87 -5.16
CA LEU A 112 -9.32 -4.96 -4.00
C LEU A 112 -8.49 -3.69 -3.81
N TRP A 113 -8.06 -3.07 -4.92
CA TRP A 113 -7.27 -1.83 -4.87
C TRP A 113 -8.08 -0.68 -4.27
N THR A 114 -9.28 -0.44 -4.81
CA THR A 114 -10.21 0.60 -4.33
C THR A 114 -10.56 0.38 -2.86
N ALA A 115 -10.97 -0.84 -2.50
CA ALA A 115 -11.37 -1.17 -1.13
C ALA A 115 -10.21 -0.96 -0.14
N VAL A 116 -8.99 -1.41 -0.46
CA VAL A 116 -7.83 -1.21 0.41
C VAL A 116 -7.46 0.27 0.56
N ARG A 117 -7.58 1.10 -0.49
CA ARG A 117 -7.33 2.54 -0.37
C ARG A 117 -8.36 3.25 0.52
N GLN A 118 -9.65 2.92 0.39
CA GLN A 118 -10.70 3.46 1.27
C GLN A 118 -10.52 3.01 2.73
N ILE A 119 -10.12 1.76 2.95
CA ILE A 119 -9.72 1.27 4.28
C ILE A 119 -8.53 2.07 4.80
N ALA A 120 -7.50 2.29 3.96
CA ALA A 120 -6.27 3.00 4.34
C ALA A 120 -6.54 4.42 4.83
N GLN A 121 -7.49 5.14 4.23
CA GLN A 121 -7.91 6.48 4.66
C GLN A 121 -8.46 6.51 6.10
N ASN A 122 -8.99 5.39 6.58
CA ASN A 122 -9.65 5.28 7.88
C ASN A 122 -8.78 4.63 8.97
N LEU A 123 -7.52 4.31 8.65
CA LEU A 123 -6.62 3.64 9.59
C LEU A 123 -6.25 4.55 10.78
N PRO A 124 -6.13 3.97 11.99
CA PRO A 124 -5.66 4.71 13.16
C PRO A 124 -4.14 4.88 13.10
N PHE A 125 -3.66 5.74 12.21
CA PHE A 125 -2.25 6.00 12.03
C PHE A 125 -1.60 6.57 13.30
N GLN A 126 -0.35 6.17 13.53
CA GLN A 126 0.47 6.66 14.64
C GLN A 126 1.60 7.54 14.08
N ALA A 127 1.84 8.69 14.73
CA ALA A 127 3.00 9.52 14.42
C ALA A 127 4.28 8.83 14.92
N SER A 128 5.33 8.82 14.09
CA SER A 128 6.64 8.34 14.50
C SER A 128 7.44 9.45 15.17
N SER A 129 7.72 9.33 16.47
CA SER A 129 8.54 10.29 17.21
C SER A 129 10.05 10.18 16.92
N ARG A 130 10.47 9.17 16.16
CA ARG A 130 11.89 8.82 15.97
C ARG A 130 12.53 9.44 14.72
N LEU A 131 11.74 10.00 13.81
CA LEU A 131 12.23 10.67 12.61
C LEU A 131 12.00 12.18 12.77
N LEU A 132 12.99 12.98 12.42
CA LEU A 132 12.93 14.44 12.45
C LEU A 132 11.89 14.93 11.44
N GLY A 133 10.63 15.00 11.87
CA GLY A 133 9.54 15.58 11.10
C GLY A 133 8.17 15.10 11.57
N ASP A 134 7.30 16.03 11.98
CA ASP A 134 5.92 15.81 12.46
C ASP A 134 4.94 15.24 11.39
N LYS A 135 5.46 14.69 10.29
CA LYS A 135 4.65 14.31 9.11
C LYS A 135 4.64 12.81 8.80
N HIS A 136 5.51 12.00 9.41
CA HIS A 136 5.50 10.54 9.17
C HIS A 136 4.44 9.85 10.01
N LEU A 137 3.45 9.29 9.33
CA LEU A 137 2.41 8.46 9.92
C LEU A 137 2.59 7.00 9.49
N HIS A 138 2.31 6.07 10.39
CA HIS A 138 2.39 4.64 10.08
C HIS A 138 1.28 3.83 10.74
N PHE A 139 0.92 2.74 10.09
CA PHE A 139 0.05 1.69 10.60
C PHE A 139 0.72 0.36 10.35
N THR A 140 0.79 -0.52 11.35
CA THR A 140 1.58 -1.76 11.27
C THR A 140 0.80 -2.91 11.91
N VAL A 141 0.66 -4.00 11.18
CA VAL A 141 -0.02 -5.24 11.59
C VAL A 141 0.78 -6.47 11.21
N GLY A 142 0.49 -7.59 11.86
CA GLY A 142 1.20 -8.86 11.71
C GLY A 142 2.05 -9.20 12.93
N ALA A 143 3.22 -9.80 12.70
CA ALA A 143 4.19 -10.17 13.73
C ALA A 143 5.23 -9.07 13.97
N TYR A 144 5.80 -9.05 15.18
CA TYR A 144 7.01 -8.32 15.49
C TYR A 144 8.08 -9.27 16.04
N GLY A 145 9.33 -8.90 15.85
CA GLY A 145 10.48 -9.57 16.44
C GLY A 145 11.49 -8.53 16.90
N HIS A 146 11.96 -8.67 18.14
CA HIS A 146 13.04 -7.86 18.68
C HIS A 146 13.90 -8.70 19.63
N ARG A 147 15.10 -9.04 19.18
CA ARG A 147 16.03 -9.93 19.90
C ARG A 147 15.35 -11.28 20.21
N GLN A 148 15.11 -11.57 21.49
CA GLN A 148 14.49 -12.80 21.96
C GLN A 148 12.96 -12.72 22.06
N TYR A 149 12.37 -11.53 21.85
CA TYR A 149 10.92 -11.33 21.94
C TYR A 149 10.29 -11.43 20.56
N VAL A 150 9.29 -12.30 20.43
CA VAL A 150 8.52 -12.51 19.21
C VAL A 150 7.05 -12.64 19.58
N GLY A 151 6.18 -12.02 18.79
CA GLY A 151 4.73 -12.11 18.98
C GLY A 151 3.96 -11.30 17.96
N LEU A 152 2.68 -11.05 18.25
CA LEU A 152 1.82 -10.23 17.40
C LEU A 152 1.87 -8.75 17.78
N LEU A 153 1.81 -7.89 16.77
CA LEU A 153 1.61 -6.46 16.97
C LEU A 153 0.23 -6.21 17.58
N LYS A 154 0.14 -5.16 18.41
CA LYS A 154 -1.08 -4.79 19.16
C LYS A 154 -2.31 -4.66 18.24
N LEU A 155 -2.13 -4.05 17.07
CA LEU A 155 -3.24 -3.76 16.14
C LEU A 155 -3.72 -5.01 15.38
N THR A 156 -2.92 -6.07 15.30
CA THR A 156 -3.24 -7.28 14.52
C THR A 156 -4.53 -7.95 14.99
N ARG A 157 -4.77 -8.01 16.30
CA ARG A 157 -5.98 -8.67 16.86
C ARG A 157 -7.24 -7.83 16.71
N SER A 158 -7.11 -6.50 16.67
CA SER A 158 -8.25 -5.57 16.55
C SER A 158 -8.56 -5.16 15.12
N HIS A 159 -7.69 -5.49 14.15
CA HIS A 159 -7.82 -5.11 12.74
C HIS A 159 -7.77 -6.34 11.83
N GLN A 160 -8.59 -7.36 12.12
CA GLN A 160 -8.53 -8.64 11.44
C GLN A 160 -9.05 -8.54 10.00
N ALA A 161 -10.17 -7.85 9.80
CA ALA A 161 -10.73 -7.63 8.48
C ALA A 161 -9.80 -6.78 7.61
N VAL A 162 -9.19 -5.75 8.20
CA VAL A 162 -8.14 -4.96 7.53
C VAL A 162 -6.99 -5.85 7.08
N CYS A 163 -6.46 -6.71 7.97
CA CYS A 163 -5.39 -7.64 7.62
C CYS A 163 -5.78 -8.51 6.42
N LYS A 164 -6.99 -9.07 6.41
CA LYS A 164 -7.46 -9.93 5.31
C LYS A 164 -7.51 -9.21 3.97
N MET A 165 -8.03 -7.99 3.95
CA MET A 165 -8.11 -7.19 2.73
C MET A 165 -6.72 -6.81 2.20
N MET A 166 -5.82 -6.35 3.07
CA MET A 166 -4.45 -6.01 2.69
C MET A 166 -3.68 -7.24 2.20
N ASN A 167 -3.80 -8.36 2.90
CA ASN A 167 -3.12 -9.60 2.54
C ASN A 167 -3.66 -10.18 1.22
N ALA A 168 -4.96 -10.04 0.94
CA ALA A 168 -5.53 -10.42 -0.35
C ALA A 168 -4.98 -9.56 -1.49
N LEU A 169 -4.80 -8.25 -1.28
CA LEU A 169 -4.16 -7.38 -2.27
C LEU A 169 -2.69 -7.76 -2.50
N ILE A 170 -1.93 -8.04 -1.44
CA ILE A 170 -0.52 -8.48 -1.54
C ILE A 170 -0.43 -9.78 -2.34
N ALA A 171 -1.29 -10.76 -2.03
CA ALA A 171 -1.31 -12.03 -2.73
C ALA A 171 -1.76 -11.91 -4.20
N LEU A 172 -2.61 -10.94 -4.52
CA LEU A 172 -2.98 -10.63 -5.90
C LEU A 172 -1.79 -10.06 -6.68
N ILE A 173 -0.98 -9.21 -6.05
CA ILE A 173 0.21 -8.58 -6.67
C ILE A 173 1.35 -9.59 -6.82
N ASN A 174 1.64 -10.37 -5.79
CA ASN A 174 2.66 -11.40 -5.79
C ASN A 174 2.17 -12.65 -5.03
N PRO A 175 1.57 -13.65 -5.71
CA PRO A 175 1.05 -14.85 -5.06
C PRO A 175 2.08 -15.68 -4.29
N GLY A 176 3.37 -15.55 -4.66
CA GLY A 176 4.50 -16.22 -4.01
C GLY A 176 5.15 -15.39 -2.90
N GLN A 177 4.58 -14.24 -2.53
CA GLN A 177 5.15 -13.38 -1.49
C GLN A 177 5.24 -14.14 -0.17
N ILE A 178 6.33 -13.90 0.57
CA ILE A 178 6.50 -14.38 1.94
C ILE A 178 6.54 -13.15 2.85
N TRP A 179 5.63 -13.07 3.81
CA TRP A 179 5.55 -11.94 4.73
C TRP A 179 4.85 -12.32 6.03
N THR A 180 5.28 -11.69 7.11
CA THR A 180 4.67 -11.81 8.44
C THR A 180 4.07 -10.49 8.91
N THR A 181 4.38 -9.40 8.22
CA THR A 181 4.13 -8.03 8.68
C THR A 181 3.78 -7.16 7.49
N VAL A 182 2.78 -6.30 7.66
CA VAL A 182 2.38 -5.28 6.68
C VAL A 182 2.45 -3.92 7.36
N VAL A 183 3.04 -2.95 6.66
CA VAL A 183 3.17 -1.56 7.10
C VAL A 183 2.60 -0.64 6.04
N ILE A 184 1.68 0.22 6.44
CA ILE A 184 1.25 1.37 5.64
C ILE A 184 1.97 2.59 6.20
N ASN A 185 2.70 3.27 5.32
CA ASN A 185 3.43 4.49 5.64
C ASN A 185 2.84 5.66 4.87
N VAL A 186 2.69 6.81 5.54
CA VAL A 186 2.33 8.09 4.94
C VAL A 186 3.50 9.07 5.12
N ASN A 187 3.95 9.69 4.03
CA ASN A 187 5.06 10.63 3.99
C ASN A 187 6.34 10.12 4.66
N PHE A 188 6.56 8.80 4.63
CA PHE A 188 7.77 8.21 5.16
C PHE A 188 8.95 8.54 4.27
N ASP A 189 9.92 9.25 4.81
CA ASP A 189 11.22 9.53 4.20
C ASP A 189 12.31 8.79 4.98
N ALA A 190 13.31 8.27 4.27
CA ALA A 190 14.39 7.53 4.89
C ALA A 190 15.68 7.67 4.10
N GLN A 191 16.74 8.08 4.82
CA GLN A 191 18.10 8.07 4.33
C GLN A 191 18.57 6.66 3.97
N VAL A 192 19.74 6.53 3.33
CA VAL A 192 20.27 5.23 2.91
C VAL A 192 20.47 4.30 4.12
N HIS A 193 19.76 3.18 4.12
CA HIS A 193 19.77 2.17 5.18
C HIS A 193 19.51 0.75 4.64
N ALA A 194 19.64 -0.23 5.52
CA ALA A 194 19.12 -1.58 5.32
C ALA A 194 18.29 -1.98 6.54
N ASP A 195 17.22 -2.74 6.30
CA ASP A 195 16.31 -3.20 7.34
C ASP A 195 16.85 -4.46 8.00
N VAL A 196 17.96 -4.35 8.73
CA VAL A 196 18.75 -5.49 9.25
C VAL A 196 17.97 -6.48 10.13
N ASN A 197 16.77 -6.12 10.58
CA ASN A 197 15.89 -6.99 11.36
C ASN A 197 14.92 -7.82 10.49
N ASN A 198 14.87 -7.59 9.18
CA ASN A 198 14.07 -8.37 8.25
C ASN A 198 14.74 -9.72 7.97
N ALA A 199 13.94 -10.73 7.69
CA ALA A 199 14.42 -12.02 7.21
C ALA A 199 15.07 -11.89 5.82
N SER A 200 15.73 -12.96 5.38
CA SER A 200 16.39 -13.02 4.06
C SER A 200 15.42 -13.09 2.86
N PHE A 201 14.11 -13.06 3.10
CA PHE A 201 13.08 -12.99 2.06
C PHE A 201 12.99 -11.58 1.46
N GLU A 202 12.38 -11.49 0.28
CA GLU A 202 12.15 -10.20 -0.37
C GLU A 202 10.99 -9.47 0.31
N SER A 203 11.20 -8.18 0.58
CA SER A 203 10.14 -7.24 0.93
C SER A 203 9.45 -6.77 -0.34
N LEU A 204 8.12 -6.71 -0.32
CA LEU A 204 7.29 -6.13 -1.36
C LEU A 204 6.94 -4.69 -0.98
N LEU A 205 7.18 -3.74 -1.88
CA LEU A 205 6.80 -2.34 -1.76
C LEU A 205 5.82 -1.98 -2.89
N VAL A 206 4.70 -1.36 -2.54
CA VAL A 206 3.66 -0.88 -3.47
C VAL A 206 3.23 0.52 -3.05
N GLY A 207 2.98 1.42 -3.99
CA GLY A 207 2.35 2.72 -3.71
C GLY A 207 3.06 3.91 -4.37
N LEU A 208 2.72 5.12 -3.96
CA LEU A 208 3.20 6.35 -4.57
C LEU A 208 4.54 6.76 -3.96
N SER A 209 5.65 6.32 -4.55
CA SER A 209 6.98 6.68 -4.06
C SER A 209 8.07 6.59 -5.12
N GLN A 210 9.24 7.11 -4.75
CA GLN A 210 10.51 6.87 -5.43
C GLN A 210 11.46 6.18 -4.46
N LEU A 211 11.93 4.99 -4.84
CA LEU A 211 12.85 4.18 -4.06
C LEU A 211 14.21 4.16 -4.78
N TRP A 212 15.25 4.65 -4.11
CA TRP A 212 16.62 4.41 -4.56
C TRP A 212 17.13 3.11 -3.97
N VAL A 213 17.76 2.27 -4.79
CA VAL A 213 18.33 0.99 -4.38
C VAL A 213 19.76 0.90 -4.87
N GLN A 214 20.69 0.49 -4.00
CA GLN A 214 22.08 0.27 -4.37
C GLN A 214 22.17 -0.80 -5.48
N ASP A 215 22.90 -0.43 -6.52
CA ASP A 215 23.08 -1.23 -7.73
C ASP A 215 24.36 -0.76 -8.43
N ASP A 216 25.34 -1.65 -8.51
CA ASP A 216 26.64 -1.39 -9.14
C ASP A 216 26.53 -1.11 -10.64
N THR A 217 25.36 -1.33 -11.25
CA THR A 217 25.07 -0.96 -12.64
C THR A 217 24.28 0.34 -12.78
N GLY A 218 23.80 0.90 -11.67
CA GLY A 218 22.92 2.06 -11.61
C GLY A 218 23.53 3.37 -12.13
N ARG A 219 22.74 4.44 -12.21
CA ARG A 219 23.19 5.76 -12.71
C ARG A 219 22.86 6.90 -11.75
N THR A 220 22.19 6.61 -10.65
CA THR A 220 21.84 7.59 -9.62
C THR A 220 22.71 7.34 -8.40
N TYR A 221 23.10 8.41 -7.73
CA TYR A 221 24.06 8.34 -6.63
C TYR A 221 23.44 8.86 -5.34
N GLN A 222 23.83 8.26 -4.21
CA GLN A 222 23.43 8.68 -2.87
C GLN A 222 24.66 8.68 -1.95
N GLU A 223 24.77 9.68 -1.10
CA GLU A 223 25.81 9.71 -0.07
C GLU A 223 25.43 8.80 1.10
N HIS A 224 26.36 7.94 1.52
CA HIS A 224 26.21 7.11 2.70
C HIS A 224 27.57 6.93 3.38
N LYS A 225 27.67 7.38 4.64
CA LYS A 225 28.89 7.27 5.46
C LYS A 225 30.14 7.85 4.76
N GLY A 226 30.00 9.02 4.13
CA GLY A 226 31.08 9.70 3.43
C GLY A 226 31.49 9.07 2.09
N CYS A 227 30.76 8.05 1.63
CA CYS A 227 30.97 7.42 0.33
C CYS A 227 29.80 7.74 -0.60
N LEU A 228 30.09 8.00 -1.87
CA LEU A 228 29.06 8.15 -2.90
C LEU A 228 28.73 6.77 -3.47
N LEU A 229 27.58 6.23 -3.08
CA LEU A 229 27.10 4.93 -3.53
C LEU A 229 26.31 5.06 -4.83
N ARG A 230 26.54 4.12 -5.74
CA ARG A 230 25.83 4.01 -7.00
C ARG A 230 24.58 3.14 -6.85
N GLY A 231 23.51 3.53 -7.52
CA GLY A 231 22.25 2.82 -7.48
C GLY A 231 21.28 3.22 -8.58
N ARG A 232 20.06 2.69 -8.47
CA ARG A 232 18.97 2.90 -9.41
C ARG A 232 17.78 3.49 -8.69
N LEU A 233 17.11 4.44 -9.35
CA LEU A 233 15.85 4.98 -8.88
C LEU A 233 14.71 4.17 -9.49
N HIS A 234 13.80 3.69 -8.65
CA HIS A 234 12.60 2.98 -9.02
C HIS A 234 11.38 3.86 -8.74
N HIS A 235 10.53 4.04 -9.75
CA HIS A 235 9.23 4.67 -9.59
C HIS A 235 8.24 3.59 -9.16
N VAL A 236 7.66 3.75 -7.98
CA VAL A 236 6.73 2.76 -7.40
C VAL A 236 5.28 3.08 -7.81
N SER A 237 5.02 4.28 -8.31
CA SER A 237 3.71 4.65 -8.88
C SER A 237 3.43 3.82 -10.14
N GLY A 238 2.53 2.84 -10.06
CA GLY A 238 2.18 1.96 -11.18
C GLY A 238 2.94 0.62 -11.20
N ALA A 239 3.81 0.36 -10.23
CA ALA A 239 4.61 -0.86 -10.13
C ALA A 239 4.70 -1.37 -8.69
N ALA A 240 5.08 -2.62 -8.52
CA ALA A 240 5.50 -3.15 -7.23
C ALA A 240 6.99 -3.49 -7.27
N ILE A 241 7.71 -3.26 -6.17
CA ILE A 241 9.14 -3.53 -6.08
C ILE A 241 9.39 -4.64 -5.06
N LEU A 242 10.13 -5.66 -5.48
CA LEU A 242 10.71 -6.67 -4.60
C LEU A 242 12.17 -6.32 -4.32
N LEU A 243 12.57 -6.35 -3.05
CA LEU A 243 13.98 -6.22 -2.68
C LEU A 243 14.30 -6.99 -1.40
N LYS A 244 15.53 -7.49 -1.28
CA LYS A 244 16.07 -8.04 -0.03
C LYS A 244 16.47 -6.91 0.93
N ALA A 245 15.47 -6.19 1.44
CA ALA A 245 15.65 -4.95 2.23
C ALA A 245 16.58 -5.12 3.45
N GLY A 246 16.69 -6.33 4.01
CA GLY A 246 17.59 -6.60 5.14
C GLY A 246 19.09 -6.61 4.81
N THR A 247 19.45 -6.63 3.53
CA THR A 247 20.86 -6.68 3.08
C THR A 247 21.18 -5.64 2.02
N VAL A 248 20.20 -5.20 1.23
CA VAL A 248 20.39 -4.24 0.15
C VAL A 248 20.17 -2.83 0.70
N LEU A 249 21.18 -1.96 0.53
CA LEU A 249 21.05 -0.55 0.88
C LEU A 249 20.03 0.14 -0.02
N HIS A 250 19.13 0.90 0.59
CA HIS A 250 18.09 1.63 -0.10
C HIS A 250 17.71 2.90 0.66
N SER A 251 17.09 3.85 -0.03
CA SER A 251 16.54 5.06 0.55
C SER A 251 15.24 5.43 -0.13
N VAL A 252 14.33 6.01 0.63
CA VAL A 252 13.09 6.57 0.09
C VAL A 252 13.39 8.03 -0.22
N GLN A 253 13.15 8.50 -1.44
CA GLN A 253 13.50 9.88 -1.82
C GLN A 253 12.49 10.89 -1.27
N ALA A 254 12.86 12.16 -1.15
CA ALA A 254 11.91 13.22 -0.83
C ALA A 254 10.81 13.30 -1.90
N TRP A 255 9.56 13.58 -1.48
CA TRP A 255 8.39 13.67 -2.36
C TRP A 255 7.69 15.01 -2.16
N THR A 256 7.39 15.69 -3.26
CA THR A 256 6.73 17.01 -3.26
C THR A 256 5.33 16.99 -3.89
N GLY A 257 4.91 15.87 -4.47
CA GLY A 257 3.65 15.73 -5.21
C GLY A 257 2.42 15.38 -4.36
N GLY A 258 2.44 15.63 -3.05
CA GLY A 258 1.34 15.32 -2.13
C GLY A 258 1.70 14.30 -1.06
N ASP A 259 0.73 13.50 -0.60
CA ASP A 259 0.91 12.54 0.49
C ASP A 259 1.41 11.27 -0.16
N ARG A 260 2.66 10.92 0.12
CA ARG A 260 3.20 9.63 -0.31
C ARG A 260 2.57 8.56 0.55
N ILE A 261 2.01 7.53 -0.08
CA ILE A 261 1.55 6.36 0.66
C ILE A 261 2.13 5.10 0.05
N THR A 262 2.73 4.30 0.92
CA THR A 262 3.34 3.04 0.56
C THR A 262 2.85 1.94 1.47
N MET A 263 2.53 0.80 0.89
CA MET A 263 2.34 -0.46 1.57
C MET A 263 3.61 -1.31 1.43
N VAL A 264 4.14 -1.77 2.54
CA VAL A 264 5.32 -2.65 2.60
C VAL A 264 4.92 -3.95 3.27
N ALA A 265 5.18 -5.08 2.61
CA ALA A 265 5.02 -6.41 3.17
C ALA A 265 6.39 -7.07 3.31
N TYR A 266 6.73 -7.53 4.51
CA TYR A 266 8.03 -8.16 4.78
C TYR A 266 7.90 -9.25 5.86
N ALA A 267 8.93 -10.07 5.98
CA ALA A 267 9.05 -11.08 7.03
C ALA A 267 10.06 -10.64 8.09
N ILE A 268 9.71 -10.77 9.38
CA ILE A 268 10.63 -10.51 10.49
C ILE A 268 11.75 -11.55 10.54
N GLY A 269 12.96 -11.15 10.95
CA GLY A 269 14.11 -12.05 11.06
C GLY A 269 13.89 -13.23 12.02
N GLN A 270 13.03 -13.06 13.03
CA GLN A 270 12.69 -14.10 14.00
C GLN A 270 11.47 -14.96 13.59
N HIS A 271 11.07 -14.97 12.32
CA HIS A 271 9.85 -15.67 11.86
C HIS A 271 9.78 -17.16 12.25
N ALA A 272 10.92 -17.83 12.41
CA ALA A 272 11.00 -19.24 12.82
C ALA A 272 10.58 -19.46 14.28
N HIS A 273 10.61 -18.42 15.11
CA HIS A 273 10.27 -18.46 16.54
C HIS A 273 8.84 -17.97 16.82
N ILE A 274 8.04 -17.66 15.79
CA ILE A 274 6.63 -17.33 15.97
C ILE A 274 5.92 -18.58 16.51
N LYS A 275 5.22 -18.43 17.63
CA LYS A 275 4.49 -19.54 18.28
C LYS A 275 3.46 -20.14 17.32
N PRO A 276 3.18 -21.45 17.40
CA PRO A 276 2.18 -22.10 16.55
C PRO A 276 0.81 -21.40 16.55
N GLU A 277 0.31 -21.01 17.74
CA GLU A 277 -0.96 -20.29 17.91
C GLU A 277 -1.02 -18.95 17.13
N ASP A 278 0.08 -18.19 17.14
CA ASP A 278 0.19 -16.94 16.41
C ASP A 278 0.39 -17.18 14.91
N ARG A 279 1.07 -18.26 14.52
CA ARG A 279 1.20 -18.66 13.11
C ARG A 279 -0.15 -19.04 12.51
N ASP A 280 -0.94 -19.84 13.21
CA ASP A 280 -2.28 -20.23 12.77
C ASP A 280 -3.18 -19.00 12.64
N PHE A 281 -3.13 -18.10 13.62
CA PHE A 281 -3.87 -16.85 13.58
C PHE A 281 -3.47 -15.97 12.38
N LEU A 282 -2.17 -15.76 12.14
CA LEU A 282 -1.69 -15.01 10.97
C LEU A 282 -2.10 -15.69 9.64
N THR A 283 -2.09 -17.01 9.59
CA THR A 283 -2.54 -17.77 8.41
C THR A 283 -4.04 -17.54 8.14
N GLN A 284 -4.88 -17.54 9.18
CA GLN A 284 -6.32 -17.22 9.05
C GLN A 284 -6.60 -15.80 8.56
N LEU A 285 -5.69 -14.86 8.88
CA LEU A 285 -5.71 -13.49 8.40
C LEU A 285 -5.12 -13.33 6.97
N GLY A 286 -4.58 -14.40 6.38
CA GLY A 286 -4.07 -14.41 5.02
C GLY A 286 -2.59 -14.06 4.86
N PHE A 287 -1.79 -14.02 5.93
CA PHE A 287 -0.35 -13.77 5.80
C PHE A 287 0.35 -14.95 5.09
N GLY A 288 1.23 -14.66 4.13
CA GLY A 288 2.07 -15.65 3.45
C GLY A 288 3.25 -16.09 4.30
N LEU A 289 3.03 -17.02 5.23
CA LEU A 289 4.08 -17.48 6.14
C LEU A 289 5.06 -18.45 5.45
N PRO A 290 6.35 -18.44 5.81
CA PRO A 290 7.33 -19.41 5.31
C PRO A 290 6.87 -20.86 5.60
N GLY A 291 6.85 -21.69 4.56
CA GLY A 291 6.47 -23.10 4.63
C GLY A 291 4.96 -23.37 4.74
N ALA A 292 4.11 -22.33 4.75
CA ALA A 292 2.67 -22.49 4.64
C ALA A 292 2.24 -22.53 3.16
N PRO A 293 1.18 -23.28 2.80
CA PRO A 293 0.56 -23.15 1.49
C PRO A 293 0.08 -21.70 1.30
N SER A 294 0.15 -21.18 0.07
CA SER A 294 -0.32 -19.82 -0.21
C SER A 294 -1.77 -19.68 0.26
N PRO A 295 -2.08 -18.71 1.14
CA PRO A 295 -3.41 -18.59 1.75
C PRO A 295 -4.48 -18.23 0.72
N PHE A 296 -4.07 -17.78 -0.47
CA PHE A 296 -4.95 -17.43 -1.57
C PHE A 296 -4.63 -18.33 -2.77
N TYR A 297 -5.36 -19.43 -2.89
CA TYR A 297 -5.72 -19.93 -4.22
C TYR A 297 -6.32 -18.74 -5.00
N PRO A 298 -6.00 -18.56 -6.30
CA PRO A 298 -6.41 -17.36 -7.01
C PRO A 298 -7.92 -17.15 -6.81
N LEU A 299 -8.28 -16.06 -6.13
CA LEU A 299 -9.68 -15.71 -5.92
C LEU A 299 -10.27 -15.56 -7.33
N PRO A 300 -11.32 -16.34 -7.67
CA PRO A 300 -11.80 -16.38 -9.03
C PRO A 300 -12.28 -14.99 -9.45
N GLU A 301 -11.95 -14.62 -10.68
CA GLU A 301 -12.58 -13.47 -11.33
C GLU A 301 -14.05 -13.82 -11.58
N LEU A 302 -14.94 -12.89 -11.26
CA LEU A 302 -16.33 -13.01 -11.70
C LEU A 302 -16.41 -12.64 -13.18
N PRO A 303 -17.31 -13.26 -13.97
CA PRO A 303 -17.57 -12.82 -15.33
C PRO A 303 -17.93 -11.34 -15.33
N ALA A 304 -17.35 -10.57 -16.26
CA ALA A 304 -17.70 -9.17 -16.50
C ALA A 304 -19.14 -9.03 -17.02
#